data_AF-A0A3D6DMK5-F1
#
_entry.id   AF-A0A3D6DMK5-F1
#
_cell.length_a   1.000
_cell.length_b   1.000
_cell.length_c   1.000
_cell.angle_alpha   90.00
_cell.angle_beta   90.00
_cell.angle_gamma   90.00
#
_symmetry.space_group_name_H-M   'P 1'
#
loop_
_entity.id
_entity.type
_entity.pdbx_description
1 polymer ?
#
loop_
_entity_poly.entity_id
_entity_poly.type
_entity_poly.pdbx_seq_one_letter_code
_entity_poly.pdbx_strand_id
1 'polypeptide(L)'
;MELFYSENILSTDTGHLFDKEESHHLKKVLRKKPGDAISVTDGKGLEWKGIIEKTEARNISVKKIKTILHQNKLSPLHIAIAPTKSNDRLEWFLEKSTEIGISEITPILSDHSERKRIKPERMKKILIGALKQSAQ
;
A
#
# COMPACT_ATOMS: atom_id res chain seq x y z
N MET A 1 11.09 9.24 5.32
CA MET A 1 9.87 9.90 4.83
C MET A 1 8.83 8.80 4.74
N GLU A 2 7.68 8.94 5.39
CA GLU A 2 6.69 7.85 5.46
C GLU A 2 5.87 7.79 4.17
N LEU A 3 5.65 6.56 3.67
CA LEU A 3 4.92 6.29 2.45
C LEU A 3 3.51 5.80 2.77
N PHE A 4 2.53 6.44 2.14
CA PHE A 4 1.12 6.11 2.26
C PHE A 4 0.59 5.58 0.93
N TYR A 5 -0.44 4.75 0.99
CA TYR A 5 -1.07 4.15 -0.19
C TYR A 5 -2.44 4.78 -0.41
N SER A 6 -2.74 5.13 -1.66
CA SER A 6 -4.06 5.58 -2.06
C SER A 6 -4.35 5.16 -3.50
N GLU A 7 -5.45 4.45 -3.72
CA GLU A 7 -5.78 3.88 -5.03
C GLU A 7 -6.05 4.91 -6.12
N ASN A 8 -6.51 6.09 -5.73
CA ASN A 8 -7.10 7.08 -6.64
C ASN A 8 -6.38 8.42 -6.50
N ILE A 9 -5.08 8.44 -6.76
CA ILE A 9 -4.30 9.68 -6.93
C ILE A 9 -3.90 9.83 -8.40
N LEU A 10 -3.87 11.07 -8.88
CA LEU A 10 -3.48 11.43 -10.23
C LEU A 10 -2.27 12.37 -10.23
N SER A 11 -1.48 12.32 -11.31
CA SER A 11 -0.34 13.21 -11.51
C SER A 11 -0.74 14.69 -11.61
N THR A 12 -2.02 14.98 -11.91
CA THR A 12 -2.60 16.33 -11.99
C THR A 12 -3.19 16.84 -10.68
N ASP A 13 -3.34 16.00 -9.65
CA ASP A 13 -4.00 16.40 -8.41
C ASP A 13 -3.24 17.50 -7.67
N THR A 14 -3.95 18.43 -7.03
CA THR A 14 -3.30 19.48 -6.22
C THR A 14 -3.09 19.06 -4.77
N GLY A 15 -3.73 17.96 -4.35
CA GLY A 15 -3.66 17.42 -3.00
C GLY A 15 -4.51 16.16 -2.86
N HIS A 16 -4.62 15.65 -1.64
CA HIS A 16 -5.38 14.45 -1.32
C HIS A 16 -5.97 14.53 0.08
N LEU A 17 -7.14 13.92 0.23
CA LEU A 17 -7.85 13.79 1.50
C LEU A 17 -7.82 12.33 1.92
N PHE A 18 -7.18 12.05 3.05
CA PHE A 18 -7.16 10.70 3.60
C PHE A 18 -8.52 10.31 4.19
N ASP A 19 -8.83 9.02 4.14
CA ASP A 19 -9.98 8.46 4.83
C ASP A 19 -9.78 8.50 6.36
N LYS A 20 -10.78 8.00 7.10
CA LYS A 20 -10.75 8.02 8.57
C LYS A 20 -9.70 7.08 9.16
N GLU A 21 -9.44 5.93 8.54
CA GLU A 21 -8.51 4.92 9.05
C GLU A 21 -7.07 5.46 8.94
N GLU A 22 -6.70 5.96 7.76
CA GLU A 22 -5.37 6.52 7.51
C GLU A 22 -5.17 7.86 8.24
N SER A 23 -6.21 8.71 8.31
CA SER A 23 -6.14 9.95 9.10
C SER A 23 -5.93 9.67 10.59
N HIS A 24 -6.55 8.62 11.14
CA HIS A 24 -6.30 8.19 12.51
C HIS A 24 -4.86 7.70 12.69
N HIS A 25 -4.36 6.89 11.75
CA HIS A 25 -2.98 6.39 11.78
C HIS A 25 -1.96 7.54 11.78
N LEU A 26 -2.09 8.49 10.86
CA LEU A 26 -1.26 9.70 10.76
C LEU A 26 -1.28 10.53 12.06
N LYS A 27 -2.45 10.77 12.65
CA LYS A 27 -2.61 11.66 13.81
C LYS A 27 -2.27 11.01 15.14
N LYS A 28 -2.70 9.77 15.37
CA LYS A 28 -2.65 9.12 16.69
C LYS A 28 -1.46 8.18 16.83
N VAL A 29 -1.11 7.47 15.76
CA VAL A 29 0.02 6.52 15.76
C VAL A 29 1.30 7.27 15.42
N LEU A 30 1.34 7.95 14.28
CA LEU A 30 2.53 8.63 13.76
C LEU A 30 2.68 10.06 14.29
N ARG A 31 1.63 10.59 14.93
CA ARG A 31 1.60 11.91 15.61
C ARG A 31 2.03 13.08 14.71
N LYS A 32 1.70 12.99 13.41
CA LYS A 32 1.99 14.04 12.43
C LYS A 32 1.22 15.32 12.71
N LYS A 33 1.81 16.44 12.29
CA LYS A 33 1.30 17.79 12.44
C LYS A 33 1.20 18.49 11.08
N PRO A 34 0.37 19.54 10.97
CA PRO A 34 0.45 20.47 9.85
C PRO A 34 1.89 20.97 9.65
N GLY A 35 2.35 20.95 8.40
CA GLY A 35 3.74 21.25 8.03
C GLY A 35 4.62 20.01 7.82
N ASP A 36 4.24 18.84 8.33
CA ASP A 36 5.01 17.61 8.11
C ASP A 36 4.91 17.13 6.67
N ALA A 37 6.03 16.66 6.13
CA ALA A 37 6.10 16.10 4.79
C ALA A 37 5.84 14.59 4.78
N ILE A 38 5.05 14.13 3.81
CA ILE A 38 4.76 12.72 3.57
C ILE A 38 4.88 12.38 2.08
N SER A 39 4.99 11.09 1.78
CA SER A 39 4.88 10.55 0.42
C SER A 39 3.60 9.73 0.29
N VAL A 40 2.96 9.79 -0.87
CA VAL A 40 1.77 8.98 -1.19
C VAL A 40 1.98 8.32 -2.55
N THR A 41 1.65 7.03 -2.66
CA THR A 41 1.78 6.23 -3.88
C THR A 41 0.46 5.53 -4.25
N ASP A 42 0.26 5.30 -5.54
CA ASP A 42 -0.82 4.45 -6.07
C ASP A 42 -0.41 2.98 -6.23
N GLY A 43 0.85 2.65 -5.92
CA GLY A 43 1.44 1.33 -6.10
C GLY A 43 1.68 0.93 -7.57
N LYS A 44 1.53 1.85 -8.51
CA LYS A 44 1.74 1.65 -9.96
C LYS A 44 2.93 2.47 -10.49
N GLY A 45 3.71 3.04 -9.59
CA GLY A 45 4.89 3.85 -9.89
C GLY A 45 4.67 5.36 -9.76
N LEU A 46 3.45 5.83 -9.51
CA LEU A 46 3.22 7.24 -9.19
C LEU A 46 3.44 7.47 -7.70
N GLU A 47 4.47 8.23 -7.35
CA GLU A 47 4.66 8.78 -6.02
C GLU A 47 4.50 10.30 -6.07
N TRP A 48 3.85 10.90 -5.08
CA TRP A 48 3.96 12.34 -4.87
C TRP A 48 4.31 12.66 -3.43
N LYS A 49 5.07 13.75 -3.29
CA LYS A 49 5.44 14.33 -2.01
C LYS A 49 4.52 15.50 -1.71
N GLY A 50 4.01 15.54 -0.50
CA GLY A 50 3.13 16.60 -0.04
C GLY A 50 3.40 17.02 1.40
N ILE A 51 2.84 18.17 1.76
CA ILE A 51 2.84 18.69 3.14
C ILE A 51 1.42 18.64 3.68
N ILE A 52 1.29 18.21 4.93
CA ILE A 52 0.02 18.23 5.65
C ILE A 52 -0.43 19.69 5.86
N GLU A 53 -1.61 20.06 5.37
CA GLU A 53 -2.13 21.43 5.49
C GLU A 53 -3.02 21.58 6.72
N LYS A 54 -4.11 20.79 6.79
CA LYS A 54 -5.12 20.94 7.83
C LYS A 54 -5.58 19.58 8.30
N THR A 55 -5.62 19.42 9.62
CA THR A 55 -6.26 18.29 10.27
C THR A 55 -7.62 18.76 10.74
N GLU A 56 -8.67 18.50 9.97
CA GLU A 56 -10.03 18.65 10.49
C GLU A 56 -10.27 17.58 11.56
N ALA A 57 -11.36 17.70 12.33
CA ALA A 57 -11.60 16.83 13.48
C ALA A 57 -11.52 15.32 13.15
N ARG A 58 -11.75 14.94 11.88
CA ARG A 58 -11.79 13.53 11.42
C ARG A 58 -10.89 13.19 10.22
N ASN A 59 -10.44 14.16 9.43
CA ASN A 59 -9.69 13.90 8.20
C ASN A 59 -8.44 14.78 8.09
N ILE A 60 -7.41 14.25 7.43
CA ILE A 60 -6.16 14.96 7.12
C ILE A 60 -6.12 15.27 5.63
N SER A 61 -5.89 16.54 5.29
CA SER A 61 -5.59 16.98 3.92
C SER A 61 -4.09 17.19 3.72
N VAL A 62 -3.62 16.86 2.52
CA VAL A 62 -2.23 17.03 2.11
C VAL A 62 -2.18 17.74 0.77
N LYS A 63 -1.33 18.76 0.68
CA LYS A 63 -1.08 19.49 -0.56
C LYS A 63 0.13 18.96 -1.28
N LYS A 64 0.00 18.78 -2.59
CA LYS A 64 1.07 18.27 -3.45
C LYS A 64 2.15 19.32 -3.67
N ILE A 65 3.40 18.88 -3.58
CA ILE A 65 4.58 19.70 -3.84
C ILE A 65 5.33 19.17 -5.05
N LYS A 66 5.43 17.84 -5.17
CA LYS A 66 6.21 17.22 -6.24
C LYS A 66 5.59 15.89 -6.63
N THR A 67 5.57 15.63 -7.93
CA THR A 67 5.27 14.31 -8.50
C THR A 67 6.56 13.61 -8.91
N ILE A 68 6.63 12.31 -8.69
CA ILE A 68 7.73 11.42 -9.04
C ILE A 68 7.11 10.22 -9.76
N LEU A 69 7.65 9.89 -10.93
CA LEU A 69 7.28 8.67 -11.66
C LEU A 69 8.43 7.70 -11.57
N HIS A 70 8.21 6.61 -10.85
CA HIS A 70 9.14 5.50 -10.76
C HIS A 70 8.93 4.57 -11.93
N GLN A 71 10.04 4.16 -12.54
CA GLN A 71 10.03 3.06 -13.50
C GLN A 71 10.35 1.78 -12.74
N ASN A 72 9.48 0.78 -12.84
CA ASN A 72 9.83 -0.54 -12.35
C ASN A 72 10.96 -1.09 -13.24
N LYS A 73 12.15 -1.24 -12.66
CA LYS A 73 13.35 -1.72 -13.37
C LYS A 73 13.38 -3.25 -13.47
N LEU A 74 12.51 -3.93 -12.74
CA LEU A 74 12.42 -5.39 -12.74
C LEU A 74 11.45 -5.84 -13.85
N SER A 75 11.77 -6.97 -14.45
CA SER A 75 10.81 -7.65 -15.32
C SER A 75 9.63 -8.13 -14.47
N PRO A 76 8.39 -7.97 -14.94
CA PRO A 76 7.22 -8.34 -14.15
C PRO A 76 7.23 -9.85 -13.90
N LEU A 77 7.22 -10.21 -12.61
CA LEU A 77 7.11 -11.61 -12.17
C LEU A 77 5.70 -11.85 -11.65
N HIS A 78 5.09 -12.93 -12.14
CA HIS A 78 3.79 -13.41 -11.73
C HIS A 78 3.94 -14.75 -11.02
N ILE A 79 3.37 -14.86 -9.82
CA ILE A 79 3.35 -16.11 -9.06
C ILE A 79 1.92 -16.61 -8.90
N ALA A 80 1.67 -17.84 -9.36
CA ALA A 80 0.48 -18.59 -9.01
C ALA A 80 0.77 -19.46 -7.78
N ILE A 81 -0.01 -19.33 -6.71
CA ILE A 81 0.21 -20.07 -5.45
C ILE A 81 -1.07 -20.69 -4.91
N ALA A 82 -0.98 -21.95 -4.47
CA ALA A 82 -2.07 -22.58 -3.76
C ALA A 82 -2.12 -22.13 -2.29
N PRO A 83 -3.30 -21.82 -1.71
CA PRO A 83 -3.42 -21.46 -0.30
C PRO A 83 -2.81 -22.52 0.62
N THR A 84 -1.89 -22.11 1.47
CA THR A 84 -1.24 -23.00 2.43
C THR A 84 -2.17 -23.40 3.56
N LYS A 85 -1.90 -24.56 4.19
CA LYS A 85 -2.63 -25.02 5.39
C LYS A 85 -2.63 -23.99 6.52
N SER A 86 -1.50 -23.32 6.75
CA SER A 86 -1.39 -22.21 7.69
C SER A 86 -1.65 -20.88 6.99
N ASN A 87 -2.48 -20.02 7.58
CA ASN A 87 -2.64 -18.64 7.09
C ASN A 87 -1.34 -17.86 7.23
N ASP A 88 -0.65 -17.99 8.36
CA ASP A 88 0.56 -17.22 8.65
C ASP A 88 1.64 -17.42 7.58
N ARG A 89 1.72 -18.62 6.98
CA ARG A 89 2.64 -18.88 5.86
C ARG A 89 2.24 -18.15 4.58
N LEU A 90 0.95 -18.09 4.27
CA LEU A 90 0.46 -17.33 3.11
C LEU A 90 0.67 -15.83 3.33
N GLU A 91 0.41 -15.35 4.54
CA GLU A 91 0.60 -13.94 4.91
C GLU A 91 2.08 -13.54 4.83
N TRP A 92 2.97 -14.37 5.38
CA TRP A 92 4.42 -14.20 5.23
C TRP A 92 4.86 -14.21 3.75
N PHE A 93 4.31 -15.13 2.94
CA PHE A 93 4.59 -15.17 1.51
C PHE A 93 4.16 -13.87 0.80
N LEU A 94 2.97 -13.34 1.11
CA LEU A 94 2.48 -12.08 0.52
C LEU A 94 3.37 -10.90 0.89
N GLU A 95 3.80 -10.83 2.15
CA GLU A 95 4.72 -9.79 2.63
C GLU A 95 6.05 -9.87 1.89
N LYS A 96 6.69 -11.04 1.88
CA LYS A 96 8.02 -11.21 1.27
C LYS A 96 8.00 -11.10 -0.25
N SER A 97 6.95 -11.56 -0.89
CA SER A 97 6.77 -11.41 -2.35
C SER A 97 6.67 -9.94 -2.74
N THR A 98 5.96 -9.12 -1.95
CA THR A 98 5.89 -7.68 -2.17
C THR A 98 7.27 -7.04 -1.99
N GLU A 99 7.98 -7.36 -0.91
CA GLU A 99 9.31 -6.78 -0.60
C GLU A 99 10.34 -7.03 -1.71
N ILE A 100 10.33 -8.22 -2.33
CA ILE A 100 11.26 -8.59 -3.41
C ILE A 100 10.80 -8.14 -4.81
N GLY A 101 9.64 -7.46 -4.93
CA GLY A 101 9.17 -6.87 -6.18
C GLY A 101 8.37 -7.80 -7.09
N ILE A 102 7.68 -8.81 -6.55
CA ILE A 102 6.71 -9.60 -7.33
C ILE A 102 5.56 -8.71 -7.78
N SER A 103 5.22 -8.75 -9.07
CA SER A 103 4.26 -7.84 -9.69
C SER A 103 2.82 -8.32 -9.57
N GLU A 104 2.61 -9.63 -9.62
CA GLU A 104 1.28 -10.22 -9.54
C GLU A 104 1.30 -11.54 -8.76
N ILE A 105 0.24 -11.77 -7.98
CA ILE A 105 0.03 -13.02 -7.25
C ILE A 105 -1.38 -13.51 -7.52
N THR A 106 -1.52 -14.72 -8.09
CA THR A 106 -2.82 -15.36 -8.30
C THR A 106 -2.97 -16.55 -7.37
N PRO A 107 -3.87 -16.48 -6.37
CA PRO A 107 -4.23 -17.65 -5.58
C PRO A 107 -4.94 -18.69 -6.48
N ILE A 108 -4.44 -19.91 -6.50
CA ILE A 108 -5.04 -21.02 -7.26
C ILE A 108 -5.58 -22.10 -6.32
N LEU A 109 -6.74 -22.69 -6.63
CA LEU A 109 -7.24 -23.85 -5.91
C LEU A 109 -6.84 -25.11 -6.66
N SER A 110 -6.14 -26.00 -5.97
CA SER A 110 -5.68 -27.30 -6.50
C SER A 110 -6.37 -28.46 -5.78
N ASP A 111 -6.27 -29.67 -6.34
CA ASP A 111 -6.90 -30.87 -5.80
C ASP A 111 -6.49 -31.15 -4.34
N HIS A 112 -5.24 -30.85 -3.99
CA HIS A 112 -4.68 -31.07 -2.65
C HIS A 112 -4.69 -29.82 -1.76
N SER A 113 -5.38 -28.76 -2.18
CA SER A 113 -5.54 -27.55 -1.35
C SER A 113 -6.44 -27.84 -0.15
N GLU A 114 -5.83 -27.99 1.03
CA GLU A 114 -6.58 -28.13 2.29
C GLU A 114 -7.52 -26.93 2.53
N ARG A 115 -7.07 -25.72 2.16
CA ARG A 115 -7.89 -24.51 2.22
C ARG A 115 -8.51 -24.19 0.87
N LYS A 116 -9.84 -24.11 0.86
CA LYS A 116 -10.64 -23.78 -0.33
C LYS A 116 -11.17 -22.34 -0.36
N ARG A 117 -11.00 -21.59 0.74
CA ARG A 117 -11.46 -20.20 0.84
C ARG A 117 -10.29 -19.27 1.12
N ILE A 118 -10.14 -18.27 0.26
CA ILE A 118 -9.24 -17.14 0.44
C ILE A 118 -10.01 -15.94 1.00
N LYS A 119 -9.30 -15.00 1.63
CA LYS A 119 -9.86 -13.74 2.15
C LYS A 119 -9.18 -12.55 1.45
N PRO A 120 -9.69 -12.12 0.26
CA PRO A 120 -9.05 -11.08 -0.55
C PRO A 120 -8.75 -9.80 0.21
N GLU A 121 -9.70 -9.31 1.01
CA GLU A 121 -9.54 -8.09 1.81
C GLU A 121 -8.35 -8.16 2.78
N ARG A 122 -8.14 -9.32 3.41
CA ARG A 122 -7.00 -9.51 4.33
C ARG A 122 -5.68 -9.55 3.57
N MET A 123 -5.65 -10.24 2.43
CA MET A 123 -4.46 -10.31 1.58
C MET A 123 -4.08 -8.92 1.08
N LYS A 124 -5.06 -8.13 0.63
CA LYS A 124 -4.88 -6.74 0.21
C LYS A 124 -4.28 -5.87 1.33
N LYS A 125 -4.78 -5.98 2.57
CA LYS A 125 -4.21 -5.24 3.71
C LYS A 125 -2.73 -5.60 3.96
N ILE A 126 -2.36 -6.87 3.82
CA ILE A 126 -0.97 -7.32 4.01
C ILE A 126 -0.07 -6.78 2.88
N LEU A 127 -0.52 -6.87 1.62
CA LEU A 127 0.21 -6.35 0.46
C LEU A 127 0.44 -4.84 0.59
N ILE A 128 -0.60 -4.07 0.96
CA ILE A 128 -0.48 -2.62 1.20
C ILE A 128 0.50 -2.33 2.34
N GLY A 129 0.44 -3.09 3.43
CA GLY A 129 1.37 -2.94 4.55
C GLY A 129 2.82 -3.17 4.14
N ALA A 130 3.09 -4.25 3.41
CA ALA A 130 4.41 -4.59 2.89
C ALA A 130 4.91 -3.54 1.88
N LEU A 131 4.05 -3.05 0.99
CA LEU A 131 4.37 -1.98 0.03
C LEU A 131 4.80 -0.71 0.76
N LYS A 132 4.02 -0.24 1.75
CA LYS A 132 4.36 0.94 2.54
C LYS A 132 5.69 0.80 3.27
N GLN A 133 6.01 -0.39 3.80
CA GLN A 133 7.23 -0.65 4.56
C GLN A 133 8.48 -0.80 3.69
N SER A 134 8.33 -1.43 2.52
CA SER A 134 9.43 -1.67 1.57
C SER A 134 9.70 -0.51 0.61
N ALA A 135 8.81 0.49 0.58
CA ALA A 135 8.85 1.63 -0.33
C ALA A 135 8.85 1.23 -1.81
N GLN A 136 8.06 0.20 -2.14
CA GLN A 136 7.73 -0.23 -3.51
C GLN A 136 6.69 0.70 -4.16
#